data_AF-B5GK54-F1
#
_entry.id   AF-B5GK54-F1
#
_cell.length_a   1.000
_cell.length_b   1.000
_cell.length_c   1.000
_cell.angle_alpha   90.00
_cell.angle_beta   90.00
_cell.angle_gamma   90.00
#
_symmetry.space_group_name_H-M   'P 1'
#
loop_
_entity.id
_entity.type
_entity.pdbx_description
1 polymer ?
#
loop_
_entity_poly.entity_id
_entity_poly.type
_entity_poly.pdbx_seq_one_letter_code
_entity_poly.pdbx_strand_id
1 'polypeptide(L)'
;MGRAYRPYGGGRGPAGGGGRRASRTGDRWSLAARTPDGWETRYVLSATPTPPIDREVADWYVATHPRSPFTRRLVAQRTAPGAHYALLGEPPVNGTTETAEPTTTYPDGRSERRRVTGRGDVAAVLREVIGVGDVE
;
A
#
# COMPACT_ATOMS: atom_id res chain seq x y z
N MET A 1 -12.66 16.07 31.08
CA MET A 1 -11.37 15.79 31.76
C MET A 1 -10.67 14.65 31.00
N GLY A 2 -10.05 14.95 29.85
CA GLY A 2 -9.50 13.93 28.94
C GLY A 2 -8.06 13.62 29.30
N ARG A 3 -7.76 12.37 29.69
CA ARG A 3 -6.38 11.93 29.92
C ARG A 3 -5.59 12.11 28.61
N ALA A 4 -4.48 12.84 28.70
CA ALA A 4 -3.49 12.92 27.63
C ALA A 4 -3.02 11.49 27.27
N TYR A 5 -3.32 11.06 26.06
CA TYR A 5 -2.82 9.80 25.52
C TYR A 5 -1.30 9.93 25.36
N ARG A 6 -0.55 9.17 26.15
CA ARG A 6 0.89 9.01 25.92
C ARG A 6 1.06 8.26 24.60
N PRO A 7 1.82 8.78 23.63
CA PRO A 7 2.09 8.02 22.42
C PRO A 7 2.77 6.71 22.83
N TYR A 8 2.23 5.58 22.37
CA TYR A 8 2.99 4.34 22.32
C TYR A 8 4.32 4.65 21.64
N GLY A 9 5.42 4.31 22.31
CA GLY A 9 6.77 4.50 21.79
C GLY A 9 6.85 3.96 20.36
N GLY A 10 7.41 4.76 19.46
CA GLY A 10 7.53 4.44 18.04
C GLY A 10 8.32 3.16 17.83
N GLY A 11 7.62 2.03 17.79
CA GLY A 11 8.19 0.77 17.37
C GLY A 11 8.49 0.83 15.88
N ARG A 12 9.77 0.73 15.52
CA ARG A 12 10.19 0.56 14.13
C ARG A 12 9.61 -0.77 13.65
N GLY A 13 8.69 -0.71 12.69
CA GLY A 13 8.15 -1.91 12.08
C GLY A 13 9.24 -2.68 11.30
N PRO A 14 9.02 -3.97 11.01
CA PRO A 14 9.95 -4.77 10.21
C PRO A 14 10.10 -4.27 8.76
N ALA A 15 9.20 -3.38 8.33
CA ALA A 15 9.35 -2.55 7.15
C ALA A 15 9.99 -1.23 7.58
N GLY A 16 11.16 -0.88 7.06
CA GLY A 16 11.89 0.35 7.40
C GLY A 16 11.17 1.69 7.14
N GLY A 17 9.86 1.72 6.89
CA GLY A 17 9.09 2.95 6.80
C GLY A 17 9.13 3.73 8.11
N GLY A 18 9.16 5.07 8.00
CA GLY A 18 9.15 5.99 9.12
C GLY A 18 8.09 5.68 10.18
N GLY A 19 8.22 6.32 11.35
CA GLY A 19 7.37 6.04 12.51
C GLY A 19 5.87 5.92 12.16
N ARG A 20 5.19 4.98 12.81
CA ARG A 20 3.72 4.85 12.75
C ARG A 20 3.12 5.43 14.02
N ARG A 21 1.93 6.02 13.90
CA ARG A 21 1.18 6.56 15.04
C ARG A 21 -0.27 6.16 14.95
N ALA A 22 -0.77 5.54 16.00
CA ALA A 22 -2.20 5.35 16.21
C ALA A 22 -2.71 6.45 17.15
N SER A 23 -3.82 7.09 16.80
CA SER A 23 -4.55 8.04 17.64
C SER A 23 -6.04 7.72 17.62
N ARG A 24 -6.76 8.07 18.68
CA ARG A 24 -8.19 7.79 18.80
C ARG A 24 -9.00 9.08 18.97
N THR A 25 -10.08 9.20 18.21
CA THR A 25 -11.07 10.28 18.33
C THR A 25 -12.45 9.63 18.40
N GLY A 26 -13.11 9.69 19.57
CA GLY A 26 -14.36 8.98 19.80
C GLY A 26 -14.18 7.46 19.71
N ASP A 27 -14.94 6.82 18.81
CA ASP A 27 -14.91 5.38 18.51
C ASP A 27 -13.96 5.03 17.33
N ARG A 28 -13.35 6.03 16.70
CA ARG A 28 -12.48 5.84 15.52
C ARG A 28 -11.00 5.89 15.88
N TRP A 29 -10.24 5.04 15.21
CA TRP A 29 -8.79 4.99 15.26
C TRP A 29 -8.19 5.52 13.96
N SER A 30 -7.31 6.51 14.05
CA SER A 30 -6.51 6.96 12.91
C SER A 30 -5.13 6.32 12.98
N LEU A 31 -4.72 5.65 11.91
CA LEU A 31 -3.36 5.15 11.71
C LEU A 31 -2.63 6.08 10.74
N ALA A 32 -1.61 6.76 11.25
CA ALA A 32 -0.78 7.69 10.50
C ALA A 32 0.64 7.14 10.28
N ALA A 33 1.24 7.52 9.17
CA ALA A 33 2.64 7.28 8.86
C ALA A 33 3.40 8.59 8.84
N ARG A 34 4.69 8.56 9.20
CA ARG A 34 5.58 9.70 9.09
C ARG A 34 6.03 9.86 7.64
N THR A 35 5.88 11.07 7.10
CA THR A 35 6.38 11.53 5.80
C THR A 35 7.35 12.71 6.01
N PRO A 36 8.07 13.16 4.97
CA PRO A 36 8.87 14.38 5.05
C PRO A 36 8.05 15.61 5.49
N ASP A 37 6.79 15.69 5.05
CA ASP A 37 5.87 16.80 5.36
C ASP A 37 5.15 16.66 6.71
N GLY A 38 5.47 15.62 7.49
CA GLY A 38 4.92 15.42 8.82
C GLY A 38 4.16 14.11 8.97
N TRP A 39 3.04 14.13 9.70
CA TRP A 39 2.25 12.93 9.94
C TRP A 39 1.03 12.92 9.04
N GLU A 40 0.92 11.89 8.20
CA GLU A 40 -0.18 11.72 7.27
C GLU A 40 -1.06 10.55 7.71
N THR A 41 -2.37 10.79 7.87
CA THR A 41 -3.34 9.74 8.18
C THR A 41 -3.52 8.84 6.97
N ARG A 42 -3.26 7.54 7.13
CA ARG A 42 -3.40 6.52 6.07
C ARG A 42 -4.72 5.79 6.14
N TYR A 43 -5.18 5.48 7.36
CA TYR A 43 -6.43 4.77 7.58
C TYR A 43 -7.18 5.36 8.77
N VAL A 44 -8.51 5.34 8.67
CA VAL A 44 -9.41 5.56 9.80
C VAL A 44 -10.25 4.29 9.97
N LEU A 45 -10.13 3.66 11.13
CA LEU A 45 -10.71 2.36 11.44
C LEU A 45 -11.81 2.53 12.48
N SER A 46 -12.89 1.75 12.34
CA SER A 46 -13.87 1.56 13.42
C SER A 46 -13.40 0.47 14.37
N ALA A 47 -13.82 0.53 15.63
CA ALA A 47 -13.70 -0.60 16.57
C ALA A 47 -14.84 -1.63 16.43
N THR A 48 -15.82 -1.37 15.57
CA THR A 48 -16.92 -2.29 15.27
C THR A 48 -16.38 -3.59 14.65
N PRO A 49 -16.72 -4.77 15.19
CA PRO A 49 -16.41 -6.04 14.54
C PRO A 49 -17.00 -6.11 13.13
N THR A 50 -16.22 -6.60 12.16
CA THR A 50 -16.67 -6.84 10.79
C THR A 50 -16.96 -8.33 10.61
N PRO A 51 -18.23 -8.75 10.47
CA PRO A 51 -18.56 -10.14 10.18
C PRO A 51 -18.01 -10.55 8.81
N PRO A 52 -17.75 -11.85 8.57
CA PRO A 52 -17.16 -12.33 7.31
C PRO A 52 -17.94 -11.91 6.06
N ILE A 53 -19.28 -11.88 6.12
CA ILE A 53 -20.13 -11.48 4.99
C ILE A 53 -19.87 -10.04 4.53
N ASP A 54 -19.62 -9.11 5.45
CA ASP A 54 -19.35 -7.72 5.10
C ASP A 54 -18.01 -7.59 4.36
N ARG A 55 -17.05 -8.46 4.70
CA ARG A 55 -15.78 -8.55 3.96
C ARG A 55 -16.01 -9.09 2.55
N GLU A 56 -16.82 -10.13 2.39
CA GLU A 56 -17.11 -10.71 1.07
C GLU A 56 -17.77 -9.68 0.14
N VAL A 57 -18.74 -8.91 0.64
CA VAL A 57 -19.38 -7.83 -0.12
C VAL A 57 -18.38 -6.73 -0.50
N ALA A 58 -17.51 -6.33 0.43
CA ALA A 58 -16.47 -5.33 0.17
C ALA A 58 -15.43 -5.82 -0.84
N ASP A 59 -14.96 -7.07 -0.70
CA ASP A 59 -14.01 -7.71 -1.59
C ASP A 59 -14.62 -7.85 -3.00
N TRP A 60 -15.89 -8.24 -3.13
CA TRP A 60 -16.61 -8.26 -4.41
C TRP A 60 -16.59 -6.89 -5.08
N TYR A 61 -16.91 -5.82 -4.34
CA TYR A 61 -16.90 -4.46 -4.89
C TYR A 61 -15.50 -4.07 -5.36
N VAL A 62 -14.48 -4.29 -4.52
CA VAL A 62 -13.08 -3.95 -4.84
C VAL A 62 -12.59 -4.73 -6.06
N ALA A 63 -12.95 -6.00 -6.19
CA ALA A 63 -12.48 -6.89 -7.24
C ALA A 63 -13.22 -6.74 -8.58
N THR A 64 -14.49 -6.30 -8.57
CA THR A 64 -15.34 -6.37 -9.77
C THR A 64 -15.90 -5.03 -10.21
N HIS A 65 -16.03 -4.06 -9.31
CA HIS A 65 -16.76 -2.83 -9.63
C HIS A 65 -16.00 -1.99 -10.66
N PRO A 66 -16.65 -1.47 -11.73
CA PRO A 66 -15.97 -0.71 -12.78
C PRO A 66 -15.32 0.59 -12.31
N ARG A 67 -15.67 1.10 -11.12
CA ARG A 67 -15.04 2.26 -10.45
C ARG A 67 -13.91 1.91 -9.49
N SER A 68 -13.69 0.64 -9.20
CA SER A 68 -12.56 0.23 -8.38
C SER A 68 -11.26 0.62 -9.08
N PRO A 69 -10.26 1.17 -8.37
CA PRO A 69 -8.94 1.37 -8.96
C PRO A 69 -8.27 0.03 -9.31
N PHE A 70 -8.62 -1.06 -8.63
CA PHE A 70 -7.99 -2.37 -8.80
C PHE A 70 -8.50 -3.13 -10.04
N THR A 71 -9.64 -2.73 -10.62
CA THR A 71 -10.10 -3.23 -11.93
C THR A 71 -9.52 -2.43 -13.10
N ARG A 72 -8.85 -1.31 -12.82
CA ARG A 72 -8.45 -0.32 -13.84
C ARG A 72 -6.94 -0.23 -14.07
N ARG A 73 -6.12 -0.83 -13.22
CA ARG A 73 -4.66 -0.71 -13.26
C ARG A 73 -4.00 -1.79 -12.43
N LEU A 74 -2.79 -2.14 -12.84
CA LEU A 74 -1.89 -2.98 -12.05
C LEU A 74 -1.44 -2.22 -10.79
N VAL A 75 -1.60 -2.85 -9.63
CA VAL A 75 -1.05 -2.38 -8.35
C VAL A 75 -0.45 -3.59 -7.65
N ALA A 76 0.84 -3.52 -7.33
CA ALA A 76 1.51 -4.59 -6.59
C ALA A 76 2.48 -4.00 -5.57
N GLN A 77 2.70 -4.71 -4.46
CA GLN A 77 3.64 -4.28 -3.44
C GLN A 77 4.24 -5.48 -2.70
N ARG A 78 5.49 -5.32 -2.26
CA ARG A 78 6.19 -6.28 -1.40
C ARG A 78 6.98 -5.54 -0.36
N THR A 79 6.85 -5.96 0.89
CA THR A 79 7.65 -5.44 2.00
C THR A 79 8.71 -6.47 2.39
N ALA A 80 9.98 -6.06 2.40
CA ALA A 80 11.12 -6.88 2.79
C ALA A 80 11.99 -6.14 3.84
N PRO A 81 12.92 -6.82 4.54
CA PRO A 81 13.77 -6.17 5.54
C PRO A 81 14.60 -5.00 4.98
N GLY A 82 15.03 -5.10 3.73
CA GLY A 82 15.89 -4.10 3.08
C GLY A 82 15.14 -2.92 2.45
N ALA A 83 13.88 -3.11 2.05
CA ALA A 83 13.07 -2.07 1.40
C ALA A 83 11.59 -2.46 1.28
N HIS A 84 10.76 -1.45 1.03
CA HIS A 84 9.40 -1.61 0.54
C HIS A 84 9.37 -1.35 -0.98
N TYR A 85 8.87 -2.30 -1.74
CA TYR A 85 8.70 -2.23 -3.18
C TYR A 85 7.23 -2.03 -3.52
N ALA A 86 6.93 -1.07 -4.37
CA ALA A 86 5.60 -0.84 -4.93
C ALA A 86 5.70 -0.76 -6.45
N LEU A 87 4.66 -1.19 -7.16
CA LEU A 87 4.52 -1.09 -8.60
C LEU A 87 3.14 -0.53 -8.91
N LEU A 88 3.11 0.59 -9.63
CA LEU A 88 1.87 1.19 -10.12
C LEU A 88 1.88 1.19 -11.65
N GLY A 89 0.95 0.46 -12.26
CA GLY A 89 0.75 0.44 -13.70
C GLY A 89 -0.08 1.61 -14.21
N GLU A 90 0.19 2.04 -15.43
CA GLU A 90 -0.78 2.81 -16.21
C GLU A 90 -1.99 1.92 -16.56
N PRO A 91 -3.14 2.49 -16.94
CA PRO A 91 -4.28 1.71 -17.39
C PRO A 91 -3.90 0.74 -18.51
N PRO A 92 -4.40 -0.51 -18.49
CA PRO A 92 -4.04 -1.49 -19.50
C PRO A 92 -4.64 -1.13 -20.87
N VAL A 93 -3.90 -1.43 -21.92
CA VAL A 93 -4.38 -1.39 -23.32
C VAL A 93 -4.58 -2.83 -23.75
N ASN A 94 -5.78 -3.18 -24.24
CA ASN A 94 -6.15 -4.54 -24.63
C ASN A 94 -5.85 -5.59 -23.54
N GLY A 95 -6.14 -5.24 -22.28
CA GLY A 95 -5.91 -6.13 -21.12
C GLY A 95 -4.45 -6.21 -20.64
N THR A 96 -3.51 -5.54 -21.31
CA THR A 96 -2.08 -5.60 -20.96
C THR A 96 -1.59 -4.27 -20.40
N THR A 97 -0.90 -4.31 -19.27
CA THR A 97 -0.19 -3.14 -18.73
C THR A 97 1.21 -3.10 -19.34
N GLU A 98 1.46 -2.13 -20.21
CA GLU A 98 2.78 -1.98 -20.86
C GLU A 98 3.67 -0.96 -20.16
N THR A 99 3.09 0.00 -19.44
CA THR A 99 3.87 0.96 -18.66
C THR A 99 3.57 0.79 -17.18
N ALA A 100 4.61 0.78 -16.36
CA ALA A 100 4.47 0.87 -14.92
C ALA A 100 5.59 1.69 -14.27
N GLU A 101 5.40 2.01 -13.01
CA GLU A 101 6.35 2.77 -12.20
C GLU A 101 6.67 2.02 -10.91
N PRO A 102 7.74 1.21 -10.89
CA PRO A 102 8.29 0.68 -9.66
C PRO A 102 8.84 1.81 -8.77
N THR A 103 8.55 1.70 -7.48
CA THR A 103 9.07 2.53 -6.41
C THR A 103 9.71 1.64 -5.34
N THR A 104 10.97 1.91 -5.00
CA THR A 104 11.67 1.30 -3.86
C THR A 104 11.78 2.34 -2.76
N THR A 105 11.35 2.01 -1.54
CA THR A 105 11.49 2.87 -0.36
C THR A 105 12.35 2.17 0.67
N TYR A 106 13.45 2.82 1.05
CA TYR A 106 14.47 2.28 1.95
C TYR A 106 14.19 2.64 3.42
N PRO A 107 14.83 1.93 4.38
CA PRO A 107 14.64 2.17 5.81
C PRO A 107 15.07 3.53 6.35
N ASP A 108 15.88 4.26 5.56
CA ASP A 108 16.34 5.62 5.84
C ASP A 108 15.38 6.68 5.28
N GLY A 109 14.30 6.27 4.61
CA GLY A 109 13.31 7.16 4.01
C GLY A 109 13.65 7.61 2.59
N ARG A 110 14.81 7.22 2.03
CA ARG A 110 15.08 7.44 0.61
C ARG A 110 14.11 6.62 -0.23
N SER A 111 13.69 7.18 -1.36
CA SER A 111 12.89 6.47 -2.35
C SER A 111 13.47 6.65 -3.74
N GLU A 112 13.46 5.56 -4.51
CA GLU A 112 13.82 5.54 -5.92
C GLU A 112 12.59 5.17 -6.73
N ARG A 113 12.41 5.85 -7.85
CA ARG A 113 11.27 5.69 -8.74
C ARG A 113 11.78 5.69 -10.17
N ARG A 114 11.30 4.76 -10.99
CA ARG A 114 11.64 4.69 -12.41
C ARG A 114 10.44 4.25 -13.22
N ARG A 115 10.30 4.78 -14.43
CA ARG A 115 9.35 4.27 -15.42
C ARG A 115 9.93 3.03 -16.09
N VAL A 116 9.10 2.03 -16.31
CA VAL A 116 9.38 0.88 -17.17
C VAL A 116 8.32 0.81 -18.27
N THR A 117 8.73 0.40 -19.47
CA THR A 117 7.88 0.35 -20.65
C THR A 117 8.11 -0.97 -21.38
N GLY A 118 7.03 -1.61 -21.84
CA GLY A 118 7.02 -2.93 -22.43
C GLY A 118 6.52 -3.98 -21.44
N ARG A 119 5.63 -4.85 -21.93
CA ARG A 119 5.04 -5.96 -21.13
C ARG A 119 6.12 -6.81 -20.45
N GLY A 120 7.18 -7.17 -21.19
CA GLY A 120 8.27 -8.01 -20.67
C GLY A 120 8.99 -7.38 -19.48
N ASP A 121 9.23 -6.07 -19.52
CA ASP A 121 9.88 -5.34 -18.42
C ASP A 121 8.95 -5.22 -17.20
N VAL A 122 7.66 -4.97 -17.42
CA VAL A 122 6.64 -4.97 -16.36
C VAL A 122 6.57 -6.35 -15.69
N ALA A 123 6.53 -7.43 -16.49
CA ALA A 123 6.52 -8.80 -16.01
C ALA A 123 7.81 -9.16 -15.25
N ALA A 124 8.98 -8.71 -15.73
CA ALA A 124 10.25 -8.91 -15.04
C ALA A 124 10.25 -8.23 -13.65
N VAL A 125 9.75 -6.99 -13.53
CA VAL A 125 9.60 -6.33 -12.22
C VAL A 125 8.68 -7.12 -11.28
N LEU A 126 7.55 -7.61 -11.79
CA LEU A 126 6.63 -8.44 -11.00
C LEU A 126 7.30 -9.74 -10.51
N ARG A 127 8.06 -10.44 -11.36
CA ARG A 127 8.77 -11.68 -10.97
C ARG A 127 9.93 -11.41 -10.00
N GLU A 128 10.81 -10.51 -10.38
CA GLU A 128 12.14 -10.39 -9.75
C GLU A 128 12.10 -9.48 -8.52
N VAL A 129 11.30 -8.41 -8.55
CA VAL A 129 11.23 -7.44 -7.46
C VAL A 129 10.05 -7.77 -6.54
N ILE A 130 8.86 -7.89 -7.10
CA ILE A 130 7.63 -8.12 -6.31
C ILE A 130 7.52 -9.59 -5.88
N GLY A 131 8.01 -10.55 -6.67
CA GLY A 131 7.96 -11.98 -6.35
C GLY A 131 6.65 -12.68 -6.74
N VAL A 132 5.97 -12.21 -7.80
CA VAL A 132 4.78 -12.86 -8.37
C VAL A 132 5.23 -13.84 -9.46
N GLY A 133 4.96 -15.14 -9.28
CA GLY A 133 5.56 -16.23 -10.07
C GLY A 133 4.99 -16.45 -11.48
N ASP A 134 3.70 -16.14 -11.70
CA ASP A 134 2.98 -16.49 -12.94
C ASP A 134 2.65 -15.24 -13.77
N VAL A 135 3.67 -14.56 -14.29
CA VAL A 135 3.50 -13.36 -15.14
C VAL A 135 4.36 -13.48 -16.40
N GLU A 136 3.68 -13.66 -17.53
CA GLU A 136 4.26 -13.70 -18.88
C GLU A 136 4.10 -12.34 -19.59
#